data_AF-A0A7C4N5Z7-F1
#
_entry.id   AF-A0A7C4N5Z7-F1
#
_cell.length_a   1.000
_cell.length_b   1.000
_cell.length_c   1.000
_cell.angle_alpha   90.00
_cell.angle_beta   90.00
_cell.angle_gamma   90.00
#
_symmetry.space_group_name_H-M   'P 1'
#
loop_
_entity.id
_entity.type
_entity.pdbx_description
1 polymer ?
#
loop_
_entity_poly.entity_id
_entity_poly.type
_entity_poly.pdbx_seq_one_letter_code
_entity_poly.pdbx_strand_id
1 'polypeptide(L)'
;MKIKIAENTGFCMGVRKAVLDIVNVINKSSETIYVLGPLIHNPQTVSILQSRGIITINSINDIENKIIAIRTHGIPKESLRILKQNASKIINLTCPRVARVQGIVKKYSREGYFAIIIGDDHHAEVESVKSYADDGVIVISSVEDIKKIPNGLKYIVVAQTTFDECLFDEITGILKRKYHNILIFNTICDSTHKRQSDVINAIKEGIDTLVVVGGKNSANTQRLAQIGKNSNIKTFHIESEEELHDEDFKNSNYVLVTAGASTPGWIINNVLEKLYAISNKHENPLLYFIMRFFEIAIRLNLISSLASFFMSLLIEKIAGIWSLYKLPSLSAFFIFIMYAVNNYFLKDTLKIANPFKYKLHKNNHFIILASTIAAIFISFIITFTIQNYVYLLVYYVILLTGMIYSSSYFKFLINKYSPSLIKTIYSIKSIPANIGWIIITLFLPVLYAFQFINFNEIHIGIILSLIVFLSYLIISRNLLLDFIGFNGDLIIGNITLPIIVGLSRAKYLFYTSSFVAMVSLLYLSIFHNMKFILFTANIIFNHFLVLKIINLKYFISLKYEMLTDLNFIIFIVICVLIII
;
A
#
# COMPACT_ATOMS: atom_id res chain seq x y z
N MET A 1 -12.57 -14.03 19.37
CA MET A 1 -11.51 -14.41 18.42
C MET A 1 -10.34 -13.42 18.50
N LYS A 2 -9.25 -13.83 19.14
CA LYS A 2 -7.98 -13.09 19.15
C LYS A 2 -7.26 -13.29 17.81
N ILE A 3 -6.85 -12.21 17.16
CA ILE A 3 -6.10 -12.25 15.89
C ILE A 3 -4.68 -11.74 16.13
N LYS A 4 -3.66 -12.55 15.81
CA LYS A 4 -2.24 -12.18 15.85
C LYS A 4 -1.65 -12.23 14.44
N ILE A 5 -0.75 -11.31 14.12
CA ILE A 5 0.01 -11.31 12.86
C ILE A 5 1.41 -11.84 13.17
N ALA A 6 1.93 -12.72 12.33
CA ALA A 6 3.32 -13.17 12.40
C ALA A 6 4.30 -11.99 12.21
N GLU A 7 5.38 -11.96 12.97
CA GLU A 7 6.35 -10.86 12.95
C GLU A 7 7.03 -10.70 11.58
N ASN A 8 7.29 -11.82 10.92
CA ASN A 8 8.00 -11.92 9.66
C ASN A 8 7.04 -12.23 8.52
N THR A 9 6.10 -11.32 8.23
CA THR A 9 5.13 -11.50 7.14
C THR A 9 5.44 -10.64 5.90
N GLY A 10 4.83 -10.97 4.75
CA GLY A 10 4.88 -10.25 3.47
C GLY A 10 6.20 -10.29 2.70
N PHE A 11 6.49 -9.29 1.87
CA PHE A 11 7.69 -9.29 1.02
C PHE A 11 8.99 -9.45 1.81
N CYS A 12 9.78 -10.47 1.44
CA CYS A 12 11.18 -10.58 1.89
C CYS A 12 12.05 -9.51 1.22
N MET A 13 13.29 -9.32 1.71
CA MET A 13 14.22 -8.34 1.14
C MET A 13 14.45 -8.53 -0.35
N GLY A 14 14.69 -9.78 -0.80
CA GLY A 14 14.97 -10.08 -2.20
C GLY A 14 13.79 -9.77 -3.13
N VAL A 15 12.58 -10.18 -2.74
CA VAL A 15 11.35 -9.88 -3.47
C VAL A 15 11.08 -8.37 -3.48
N ARG A 16 11.17 -7.72 -2.31
CA ARG A 16 10.95 -6.27 -2.19
C ARG A 16 11.89 -5.51 -3.12
N LYS A 17 13.18 -5.84 -3.10
CA LYS A 17 14.18 -5.22 -3.97
C LYS A 17 13.81 -5.41 -5.44
N ALA A 18 13.53 -6.64 -5.87
CA ALA A 18 13.20 -6.93 -7.27
C ALA A 18 11.95 -6.18 -7.76
N VAL A 19 10.88 -6.15 -6.95
CA VAL A 19 9.64 -5.42 -7.28
C VAL A 19 9.88 -3.91 -7.30
N LEU A 20 10.61 -3.35 -6.33
CA LEU A 20 10.92 -1.91 -6.31
C LEU A 20 11.81 -1.50 -7.48
N ASP A 21 12.84 -2.28 -7.79
CA ASP A 21 13.78 -2.01 -8.87
C ASP A 21 13.05 -2.01 -10.21
N ILE A 22 12.20 -3.02 -10.49
CA ILE A 22 11.45 -3.07 -11.75
C ILE A 22 10.39 -1.95 -11.83
N VAL A 23 9.67 -1.67 -10.74
CA VAL A 23 8.69 -0.57 -10.67
C VAL A 23 9.36 0.78 -10.92
N ASN A 24 10.56 1.00 -10.39
CA ASN A 24 11.32 2.22 -10.63
C ASN A 24 11.72 2.40 -12.10
N VAL A 25 11.99 1.31 -12.83
CA VAL A 25 12.28 1.39 -14.27
C VAL A 25 11.01 1.72 -15.05
N ILE A 26 9.89 1.04 -14.79
CA ILE A 26 8.60 1.30 -15.45
C ILE A 26 8.08 2.72 -15.14
N ASN A 27 8.31 3.23 -13.93
CA ASN A 27 7.93 4.60 -13.57
C ASN A 27 8.70 5.67 -14.36
N LYS A 28 9.86 5.33 -14.92
CA LYS A 28 10.75 6.26 -15.63
C LYS A 28 10.78 6.04 -17.14
N SER A 29 10.27 4.92 -17.63
CA SER A 29 10.26 4.56 -19.05
C SER A 29 8.91 3.97 -19.43
N SER A 30 8.41 4.32 -20.60
CA SER A 30 7.23 3.69 -21.21
C SER A 30 7.57 2.41 -21.99
N GLU A 31 8.83 1.97 -21.97
CA GLU A 31 9.26 0.78 -22.68
C GLU A 31 8.72 -0.49 -22.02
N THR A 32 8.39 -1.47 -22.86
CA THR A 32 8.00 -2.81 -22.41
C THR A 32 9.22 -3.54 -21.89
N ILE A 33 9.12 -4.10 -20.70
CA ILE A 33 10.17 -4.93 -20.08
C ILE A 33 9.69 -6.36 -20.07
N TYR A 34 10.51 -7.27 -20.58
CA TYR A 34 10.19 -8.68 -20.63
C TYR A 34 10.88 -9.41 -19.47
N VAL A 35 10.17 -10.28 -18.76
CA VAL A 35 10.72 -11.06 -17.64
C VAL A 35 10.72 -12.53 -18.01
N LEU A 36 11.88 -13.18 -17.93
CA LEU A 36 11.98 -14.62 -18.21
C LEU A 36 11.40 -15.42 -17.03
N GLY A 37 10.19 -15.93 -17.22
CA GLY A 37 9.33 -16.52 -16.21
C GLY A 37 8.72 -15.49 -15.25
N PRO A 38 7.82 -15.91 -14.34
CA PRO A 38 7.21 -15.00 -13.38
C PRO A 38 8.28 -14.32 -12.51
N LEU A 39 8.18 -12.99 -12.37
CA LEU A 39 9.10 -12.21 -11.54
C LEU A 39 9.13 -12.74 -10.10
N ILE A 40 7.94 -13.05 -9.57
CA ILE A 40 7.68 -13.67 -8.27
C ILE A 40 6.47 -14.61 -8.36
N HIS A 41 6.34 -15.52 -7.39
CA HIS A 41 5.16 -16.39 -7.27
C HIS A 41 4.03 -15.69 -6.49
N ASN A 42 3.44 -14.65 -7.08
CA ASN A 42 2.22 -14.00 -6.59
C ASN A 42 1.38 -13.48 -7.78
N PRO A 43 0.24 -14.10 -8.09
CA PRO A 43 -0.51 -13.83 -9.31
C PRO A 43 -1.04 -12.39 -9.38
N GLN A 44 -1.48 -11.83 -8.24
CA GLN A 44 -2.02 -10.47 -8.21
C GLN A 44 -0.94 -9.42 -8.51
N THR A 45 0.25 -9.55 -7.91
CA THR A 45 1.37 -8.63 -8.18
C THR A 45 1.81 -8.74 -9.64
N VAL A 46 1.90 -9.96 -10.17
CA VAL A 46 2.26 -10.19 -11.59
C VAL A 46 1.23 -9.54 -12.52
N SER A 47 -0.07 -9.71 -12.27
CA SER A 47 -1.14 -9.10 -13.06
C SER A 47 -1.07 -7.57 -13.04
N ILE A 48 -0.79 -6.96 -11.87
CA ILE A 48 -0.60 -5.51 -11.78
C ILE A 48 0.60 -5.08 -12.62
N LEU A 49 1.75 -5.74 -12.48
CA LEU A 49 2.95 -5.41 -13.26
C LEU A 49 2.71 -5.58 -14.78
N GLN A 50 1.95 -6.58 -15.20
CA GLN A 50 1.56 -6.78 -16.59
C GLN A 50 0.77 -5.61 -17.16
N SER A 51 -0.22 -5.11 -16.41
CA SER A 51 -0.98 -3.90 -16.81
C SER A 51 -0.12 -2.64 -16.95
N ARG A 52 1.11 -2.67 -16.41
CA ARG A 52 2.07 -1.57 -16.43
C ARG A 52 3.20 -1.74 -17.44
N GLY A 53 3.15 -2.75 -18.31
CA GLY A 53 4.16 -2.96 -19.36
C GLY A 53 5.24 -4.00 -19.03
N ILE A 54 5.03 -4.85 -18.01
CA ILE A 54 5.88 -6.01 -17.73
C ILE A 54 5.31 -7.26 -18.38
N ILE A 55 5.95 -7.77 -19.42
CA ILE A 55 5.49 -9.00 -20.09
C ILE A 55 6.29 -10.19 -19.57
N THR A 56 5.59 -11.21 -19.08
CA THR A 56 6.24 -12.48 -18.73
C THR A 56 6.42 -13.31 -19.99
N ILE A 57 7.66 -13.75 -20.27
CA ILE A 57 8.02 -14.63 -21.38
C ILE A 57 8.52 -15.97 -20.85
N ASN A 58 8.26 -17.05 -21.58
CA ASN A 58 8.67 -18.40 -21.16
C ASN A 58 9.94 -18.89 -21.86
N SER A 59 10.36 -18.24 -22.94
CA SER A 59 11.57 -18.56 -23.68
C SER A 59 12.37 -17.31 -23.98
N ILE A 60 13.63 -17.53 -24.37
CA ILE A 60 14.60 -16.48 -24.75
C ILE A 60 14.55 -16.28 -26.28
N ASN A 61 13.51 -16.78 -26.94
CA ASN A 61 13.32 -16.55 -28.36
C ASN A 61 12.81 -15.11 -28.56
N ASP A 62 13.21 -14.48 -29.67
CA ASP A 62 12.79 -13.12 -30.03
C ASP A 62 13.16 -12.05 -28.99
N ILE A 63 14.28 -12.19 -28.28
CA ILE A 63 14.74 -11.19 -27.29
C ILE A 63 15.54 -10.03 -27.91
N GLU A 64 15.79 -10.07 -29.21
CA GLU A 64 16.61 -9.08 -29.92
C GLU A 64 16.11 -7.65 -29.67
N ASN A 65 17.03 -6.77 -29.30
CA ASN A 65 16.76 -5.35 -29.00
C ASN A 65 15.74 -5.09 -27.89
N LYS A 66 15.35 -6.09 -27.09
CA LYS A 66 14.40 -5.94 -25.97
C LYS A 66 15.11 -5.74 -24.63
N ILE A 67 14.43 -5.02 -23.72
CA ILE A 67 14.84 -4.92 -22.32
C ILE A 67 14.37 -6.17 -21.60
N ILE A 68 15.31 -6.97 -21.10
CA ILE A 68 15.02 -8.23 -20.41
C ILE A 68 15.38 -8.12 -18.93
N ALA A 69 14.45 -8.47 -18.06
CA ALA A 69 14.66 -8.61 -16.63
C ALA A 69 14.80 -10.08 -16.21
N ILE A 70 15.77 -10.35 -15.34
CA ILE A 70 16.03 -11.66 -14.76
C ILE A 70 15.21 -11.77 -13.46
N ARG A 71 14.39 -12.82 -13.32
CA ARG A 71 13.55 -13.07 -12.13
C ARG A 71 14.35 -13.30 -10.84
N THR A 72 13.69 -13.21 -9.68
CA THR A 72 14.34 -13.37 -8.36
C THR A 72 15.03 -14.70 -8.14
N HIS A 73 14.53 -15.76 -8.79
CA HIS A 73 15.05 -17.12 -8.73
C HIS A 73 16.34 -17.31 -9.54
N GLY A 74 16.78 -16.29 -10.28
CA GLY A 74 17.86 -16.43 -11.25
C GLY A 74 17.42 -17.16 -12.52
N ILE A 75 18.39 -17.38 -13.39
CA ILE A 75 18.25 -18.08 -14.67
C ILE A 75 19.48 -18.98 -14.89
N PRO A 76 19.40 -19.96 -15.80
CA PRO A 76 20.56 -20.76 -16.16
C PRO A 76 21.74 -19.93 -16.71
N LYS A 77 22.97 -20.43 -16.53
CA LYS A 77 24.22 -19.80 -16.97
C LYS A 77 24.23 -19.56 -18.50
N GLU A 78 23.71 -20.50 -19.27
CA GLU A 78 23.61 -20.37 -20.74
C GLU A 78 22.56 -19.33 -21.16
N SER A 79 21.40 -19.32 -20.49
CA SER A 79 20.39 -18.28 -20.68
C SER A 79 20.96 -16.87 -20.45
N LEU A 80 21.79 -16.70 -19.41
CA LEU A 80 22.47 -15.44 -19.15
C LEU A 80 23.47 -15.06 -20.26
N ARG A 81 24.15 -16.04 -20.86
CA ARG A 81 25.07 -15.82 -21.98
C ARG A 81 24.32 -15.31 -23.21
N ILE A 82 23.23 -15.96 -23.58
CA ILE A 82 22.35 -15.57 -24.69
C ILE A 82 21.80 -14.16 -24.49
N LEU A 83 21.33 -13.84 -23.28
CA LEU A 83 20.82 -12.50 -22.96
C LEU A 83 21.87 -11.41 -23.14
N LYS A 84 23.13 -11.67 -22.75
CA LYS A 84 24.23 -10.70 -22.90
C LYS A 84 24.59 -10.42 -24.35
N GLN A 85 24.30 -11.35 -25.26
CA GLN A 85 24.61 -11.21 -26.68
C GLN A 85 23.48 -10.50 -27.45
N ASN A 86 22.21 -10.72 -27.07
CA ASN A 86 21.07 -10.36 -27.90
C ASN A 86 20.14 -9.28 -27.30
N ALA A 87 20.08 -9.12 -25.96
CA ALA A 87 19.20 -8.13 -25.34
C ALA A 87 19.78 -6.71 -25.44
N SER A 88 18.93 -5.70 -25.64
CA SER A 88 19.38 -4.30 -25.63
C SER A 88 19.80 -3.83 -24.23
N LYS A 89 19.13 -4.36 -23.20
CA LYS A 89 19.42 -4.06 -21.79
C LYS A 89 19.01 -5.21 -20.90
N ILE A 90 19.84 -5.52 -19.90
CA ILE A 90 19.56 -6.55 -18.91
C ILE A 90 19.34 -5.91 -17.54
N ILE A 91 18.22 -6.22 -16.91
CA ILE A 91 17.91 -5.84 -15.53
C ILE A 91 18.02 -7.09 -14.66
N ASN A 92 19.12 -7.25 -13.92
CA ASN A 92 19.30 -8.43 -13.09
C ASN A 92 18.61 -8.27 -11.73
N LEU A 93 17.46 -8.94 -11.54
CA LEU A 93 16.70 -8.92 -10.28
C LEU A 93 16.88 -10.21 -9.47
N THR A 94 17.91 -11.01 -9.77
CA THR A 94 18.25 -12.21 -9.00
C THR A 94 18.46 -11.85 -7.53
N CYS A 95 17.83 -12.61 -6.63
CA CYS A 95 18.00 -12.41 -5.20
C CYS A 95 19.49 -12.58 -4.82
N PRO A 96 20.10 -11.67 -4.03
CA PRO A 96 21.49 -11.82 -3.61
C PRO A 96 21.78 -13.13 -2.86
N ARG A 97 20.77 -13.71 -2.19
CA ARG A 97 20.89 -15.02 -1.54
C ARG A 97 21.02 -16.15 -2.57
N VAL A 98 20.23 -16.12 -3.64
CA VAL A 98 20.33 -17.09 -4.75
C VAL A 98 21.65 -16.93 -5.50
N ALA A 99 22.06 -15.69 -5.79
CA ALA A 99 23.34 -15.42 -6.43
C ALA A 99 24.54 -15.95 -5.62
N ARG A 100 24.45 -15.93 -4.28
CA ARG A 100 25.45 -16.55 -3.40
C ARG A 100 25.49 -18.07 -3.60
N VAL A 101 24.35 -18.76 -3.70
CA VAL A 101 24.32 -20.22 -3.94
C VAL A 101 24.95 -20.56 -5.29
N GLN A 102 24.59 -19.83 -6.35
CA GLN A 102 25.21 -19.96 -7.68
C GLN A 102 26.73 -19.78 -7.60
N GLY A 103 27.21 -18.79 -6.83
CA GLY A 103 28.63 -18.53 -6.61
C GLY A 103 29.36 -19.65 -5.87
N ILE A 104 28.74 -20.24 -4.83
CA ILE A 104 29.28 -21.38 -4.09
C ILE A 104 29.44 -22.59 -5.02
N VAL A 105 28.36 -22.98 -5.71
CA VAL A 105 28.37 -24.12 -6.63
C VAL A 105 29.43 -23.91 -7.73
N LYS A 106 29.46 -22.73 -8.35
CA LYS A 106 30.46 -22.39 -9.37
C LYS A 106 31.89 -22.48 -8.86
N LYS A 107 32.16 -21.96 -7.66
CA LYS A 107 33.50 -21.95 -7.08
C LYS A 107 33.99 -23.38 -6.84
N TYR A 108 33.24 -24.16 -6.07
CA TYR A 108 33.69 -25.49 -5.65
C TYR A 108 33.64 -26.51 -6.77
N SER A 109 32.71 -26.37 -7.71
CA SER A 109 32.72 -27.21 -8.90
C SER A 109 34.01 -27.04 -9.69
N ARG A 110 34.55 -25.82 -9.82
CA ARG A 110 35.87 -25.60 -10.45
C ARG A 110 37.05 -26.17 -9.66
N GLU A 111 36.85 -26.45 -8.39
CA GLU A 111 37.84 -27.10 -7.50
C GLU A 111 37.71 -28.64 -7.53
N GLY A 112 36.88 -29.19 -8.43
CA GLY A 112 36.70 -30.64 -8.62
C GLY A 112 35.68 -31.27 -7.66
N TYR A 113 34.77 -30.49 -7.08
CA TYR A 113 33.71 -31.03 -6.22
C TYR A 113 32.44 -31.35 -7.02
N PHE A 114 31.87 -32.52 -6.75
CA PHE A 114 30.54 -32.93 -7.21
C PHE A 114 29.46 -32.21 -6.40
N ALA A 115 28.53 -31.54 -7.07
CA ALA A 115 27.50 -30.75 -6.43
C ALA A 115 26.27 -31.59 -6.05
N ILE A 116 25.86 -31.53 -4.79
CA ILE A 116 24.59 -32.06 -4.28
C ILE A 116 23.71 -30.84 -3.93
N ILE A 117 22.58 -30.70 -4.62
CA ILE A 117 21.61 -29.64 -4.34
C ILE A 117 20.41 -30.30 -3.65
N ILE A 118 20.12 -29.88 -2.42
CA ILE A 118 18.93 -30.30 -1.69
C ILE A 118 17.77 -29.36 -2.06
N GLY A 119 16.78 -29.86 -2.78
CA GLY A 119 15.68 -29.04 -3.31
C GLY A 119 14.76 -29.77 -4.27
N ASP A 120 13.80 -29.04 -4.84
CA ASP A 120 12.94 -29.53 -5.91
C ASP A 120 13.64 -29.37 -7.27
N ASP A 121 13.87 -30.48 -7.96
CA ASP A 121 14.64 -30.57 -9.21
C ASP A 121 14.07 -29.71 -10.35
N HIS A 122 12.75 -29.52 -10.38
CA HIS A 122 12.05 -28.74 -11.40
C HIS A 122 11.80 -27.29 -10.98
N HIS A 123 12.27 -26.88 -9.80
CA HIS A 123 12.11 -25.51 -9.35
C HIS A 123 13.08 -24.57 -10.06
N ALA A 124 12.58 -23.43 -10.53
CA ALA A 124 13.32 -22.40 -11.26
C ALA A 124 14.68 -22.01 -10.63
N GLU A 125 14.72 -21.91 -9.30
CA GLU A 125 15.96 -21.62 -8.56
C GLU A 125 16.97 -22.76 -8.65
N VAL A 126 16.51 -24.01 -8.54
CA VAL A 126 17.36 -25.20 -8.59
C VAL A 126 17.89 -25.41 -10.00
N GLU A 127 17.05 -25.25 -11.03
CA GLU A 127 17.48 -25.24 -12.44
C GLU A 127 18.56 -24.19 -12.70
N SER A 128 18.38 -22.98 -12.15
CA SER A 128 19.39 -21.93 -12.22
C SER A 128 20.68 -22.40 -11.55
N VAL A 129 20.66 -22.82 -10.29
CA VAL A 129 21.86 -23.22 -9.53
C VAL A 129 22.58 -24.41 -10.18
N LYS A 130 21.85 -25.43 -10.65
CA LYS A 130 22.40 -26.60 -11.37
C LYS A 130 23.33 -26.19 -12.50
N SER A 131 22.92 -25.22 -13.31
CA SER A 131 23.68 -24.77 -14.49
C SER A 131 25.01 -24.07 -14.19
N TYR A 132 25.28 -23.76 -12.92
CA TYR A 132 26.56 -23.16 -12.48
C TYR A 132 27.57 -24.20 -12.02
N ALA A 133 27.21 -25.48 -11.94
CA ALA A 133 28.17 -26.57 -11.81
C ALA A 133 28.90 -26.75 -13.15
N ASP A 134 30.23 -26.73 -13.11
CA ASP A 134 31.10 -27.02 -14.26
C ASP A 134 31.39 -28.55 -14.35
N ASP A 135 31.28 -29.28 -13.22
CA ASP A 135 31.40 -30.74 -13.06
C ASP A 135 30.02 -31.38 -12.75
N GLY A 136 29.98 -32.67 -12.37
CA GLY A 136 28.75 -33.40 -12.06
C GLY A 136 27.91 -32.78 -10.93
N VAL A 137 26.58 -32.83 -11.12
CA VAL A 137 25.58 -32.31 -10.18
C VAL A 137 24.42 -33.31 -10.03
N ILE A 138 23.88 -33.42 -8.81
CA ILE A 138 22.64 -34.15 -8.54
C ILE A 138 21.72 -33.31 -7.66
N VAL A 139 20.41 -33.44 -7.87
CA VAL A 139 19.39 -32.87 -6.97
C VAL A 139 18.76 -33.99 -6.17
N ILE A 140 18.61 -33.76 -4.87
CA ILE A 140 17.92 -34.66 -3.94
C ILE A 140 16.85 -33.89 -3.20
N SER A 141 15.71 -34.54 -2.95
CA SER A 141 14.55 -33.92 -2.28
C SER A 141 14.12 -34.67 -1.01
N SER A 142 14.66 -35.88 -0.82
CA SER A 142 14.28 -36.83 0.23
C SER A 142 15.48 -37.63 0.73
N VAL A 143 15.31 -38.35 1.85
CA VAL A 143 16.35 -39.23 2.41
C VAL A 143 16.62 -40.42 1.48
N GLU A 144 15.61 -40.90 0.76
CA GLU A 144 15.69 -42.01 -0.19
C GLU A 144 16.63 -41.69 -1.36
N ASP A 145 16.67 -40.42 -1.79
CA ASP A 145 17.48 -39.94 -2.90
C ASP A 145 18.99 -40.03 -2.62
N ILE A 146 19.41 -40.15 -1.36
CA ILE A 146 20.83 -40.28 -0.96
C ILE A 146 21.49 -41.52 -1.61
N LYS A 147 20.71 -42.53 -1.98
CA LYS A 147 21.20 -43.73 -2.68
C LYS A 147 21.66 -43.46 -4.11
N LYS A 148 21.18 -42.38 -4.73
CA LYS A 148 21.51 -41.99 -6.12
C LYS A 148 22.85 -41.27 -6.25
N ILE A 149 23.44 -40.84 -5.13
CA ILE A 149 24.67 -40.07 -5.11
C ILE A 149 25.87 -40.99 -5.43
N PRO A 150 26.67 -40.70 -6.48
CA PRO A 150 27.84 -41.50 -6.83
C PRO A 150 28.88 -41.49 -5.70
N ASN A 151 29.67 -42.56 -5.54
CA ASN A 151 30.66 -42.71 -4.46
C ASN A 151 32.07 -42.24 -4.87
N GLY A 152 32.94 -41.99 -3.88
CA GLY A 152 34.38 -41.77 -4.09
C GLY A 152 34.78 -40.37 -4.56
N LEU A 153 33.85 -39.40 -4.54
CA LEU A 153 34.10 -38.03 -4.97
C LEU A 153 34.31 -37.08 -3.79
N LYS A 154 34.70 -35.84 -4.09
CA LYS A 154 34.59 -34.70 -3.17
C LYS A 154 33.21 -34.08 -3.40
N TYR A 155 32.46 -33.79 -2.34
CA TYR A 155 31.10 -33.28 -2.45
C TYR A 155 30.95 -31.88 -1.88
N ILE A 156 30.17 -31.05 -2.55
CA ILE A 156 29.56 -29.87 -1.92
C ILE A 156 28.06 -30.08 -1.81
N VAL A 157 27.49 -29.64 -0.70
CA VAL A 157 26.05 -29.66 -0.46
C VAL A 157 25.58 -28.22 -0.29
N VAL A 158 24.58 -27.85 -1.08
CA VAL A 158 23.82 -26.61 -0.93
C VAL A 158 22.34 -26.95 -0.89
N ALA A 159 21.51 -26.05 -0.37
CA ALA A 159 20.06 -26.17 -0.36
C ALA A 159 19.37 -25.06 -1.17
N GLN A 160 18.20 -25.37 -1.73
CA GLN A 160 17.27 -24.36 -2.19
C GLN A 160 16.90 -23.40 -1.05
N THR A 161 16.87 -22.09 -1.33
CA THR A 161 16.72 -21.04 -0.30
C THR A 161 15.38 -21.10 0.45
N THR A 162 14.38 -21.77 -0.13
CA THR A 162 13.04 -21.99 0.43
C THR A 162 12.79 -23.43 0.89
N PHE A 163 13.83 -24.26 1.03
CA PHE A 163 13.69 -25.66 1.43
C PHE A 163 13.26 -25.84 2.90
N ASP A 164 12.81 -27.04 3.23
CA ASP A 164 12.46 -27.48 4.58
C ASP A 164 13.72 -27.64 5.44
N GLU A 165 13.80 -26.88 6.53
CA GLU A 165 14.96 -26.88 7.42
C GLU A 165 15.10 -28.18 8.23
N CYS A 166 14.00 -28.75 8.72
CA CYS A 166 14.02 -30.01 9.44
C CYS A 166 14.50 -31.15 8.54
N LEU A 167 13.99 -31.21 7.30
CA LEU A 167 14.38 -32.21 6.32
C LEU A 167 15.83 -32.00 5.84
N PHE A 168 16.28 -30.75 5.72
CA PHE A 168 17.68 -30.45 5.42
C PHE A 168 18.63 -30.98 6.50
N ASP A 169 18.30 -30.76 7.78
CA ASP A 169 19.10 -31.25 8.90
C ASP A 169 19.14 -32.79 8.93
N GLU A 170 18.02 -33.45 8.64
CA GLU A 170 17.95 -34.91 8.53
C GLU A 170 18.84 -35.45 7.41
N ILE A 171 18.69 -34.93 6.19
CA ILE A 171 19.46 -35.34 5.01
C ILE A 171 20.95 -35.10 5.26
N THR A 172 21.34 -33.91 5.73
CA THR A 172 22.75 -33.58 5.95
C THR A 172 23.37 -34.39 7.08
N GLY A 173 22.61 -34.74 8.11
CA GLY A 173 23.05 -35.66 9.17
C GLY A 173 23.44 -37.04 8.63
N ILE A 174 22.66 -37.57 7.68
CA ILE A 174 22.96 -38.85 7.01
C ILE A 174 24.17 -38.70 6.08
N LEU A 175 24.24 -37.64 5.29
CA LEU A 175 25.34 -37.39 4.37
C LEU A 175 26.70 -37.28 5.08
N LYS A 176 26.76 -36.58 6.23
CA LYS A 176 27.98 -36.46 7.04
C LYS A 176 28.50 -37.81 7.55
N ARG A 177 27.60 -38.75 7.85
CA ARG A 177 27.98 -40.11 8.29
C ARG A 177 28.43 -40.99 7.13
N LYS A 178 27.85 -40.79 5.93
CA LYS A 178 28.11 -41.63 4.76
C LYS A 178 29.37 -41.22 3.98
N TYR A 179 29.68 -39.93 3.90
CA TYR A 179 30.77 -39.39 3.07
C TYR A 179 31.80 -38.63 3.89
N HIS A 180 33.09 -38.89 3.66
CA HIS A 180 34.20 -38.27 4.39
C HIS A 180 34.63 -36.91 3.82
N ASN A 181 34.63 -36.75 2.49
CA ASN A 181 35.05 -35.53 1.79
C ASN A 181 33.84 -34.67 1.38
N ILE A 182 33.13 -34.11 2.36
CA ILE A 182 31.89 -33.38 2.14
C ILE A 182 31.91 -31.99 2.77
N LEU A 183 31.60 -30.95 2.00
CA LEU A 183 31.41 -29.58 2.48
C LEU A 183 29.93 -29.23 2.41
N ILE A 184 29.35 -28.85 3.55
CA ILE A 184 27.92 -28.54 3.64
C ILE A 184 27.73 -27.05 3.91
N PHE A 185 27.02 -26.39 3.00
CA PHE A 185 26.60 -25.01 3.15
C PHE A 185 25.08 -24.99 3.33
N ASN A 186 24.61 -24.63 4.54
CA ASN A 186 23.21 -24.30 4.71
C ASN A 186 22.93 -22.97 4.00
N THR A 187 22.28 -23.06 2.84
CA THR A 187 21.89 -21.92 2.00
C THR A 187 20.40 -21.60 2.07
N ILE A 188 19.66 -22.23 2.99
CA ILE A 188 18.28 -21.82 3.32
C ILE A 188 18.33 -20.38 3.83
N CYS A 189 17.44 -19.52 3.35
CA CYS A 189 17.53 -18.10 3.68
C CYS A 189 16.88 -17.78 5.04
N ASP A 190 17.44 -16.80 5.76
CA ASP A 190 16.93 -16.34 7.06
C ASP A 190 15.43 -15.97 7.01
N SER A 191 14.96 -15.47 5.86
CA SER A 191 13.57 -15.07 5.67
C SER A 191 12.61 -16.27 5.68
N THR A 192 13.06 -17.42 5.19
CA THR A 192 12.36 -18.69 5.21
C THR A 192 12.33 -19.22 6.65
N HIS A 193 13.50 -19.34 7.29
CA HIS A 193 13.65 -19.78 8.68
C HIS A 193 12.73 -19.00 9.62
N LYS A 194 12.82 -17.67 9.60
CA LYS A 194 12.04 -16.80 10.50
C LYS A 194 10.53 -16.98 10.35
N ARG A 195 10.04 -17.16 9.11
CA ARG A 195 8.60 -17.40 8.86
C ARG A 195 8.14 -18.74 9.41
N GLN A 196 8.92 -19.80 9.18
CA GLN A 196 8.62 -21.12 9.71
C GLN A 196 8.64 -21.09 11.25
N SER A 197 9.65 -20.44 11.83
CA SER A 197 9.77 -20.22 13.27
C SER A 197 8.58 -19.47 13.86
N ASP A 198 8.10 -18.40 13.21
CA ASP A 198 6.93 -17.66 13.68
C ASP A 198 5.68 -18.54 13.78
N VAL A 199 5.46 -19.40 12.77
CA VAL A 199 4.34 -20.35 12.77
C VAL A 199 4.52 -21.38 13.89
N ILE A 200 5.70 -22.00 14.00
CA ILE A 200 5.99 -23.00 15.04
C ILE A 200 5.84 -22.40 16.45
N ASN A 201 6.34 -21.19 16.67
CA ASN A 201 6.23 -20.51 17.96
C ASN A 201 4.77 -20.16 18.29
N ALA A 202 3.99 -19.70 17.31
CA ALA A 202 2.57 -19.44 17.52
C ALA A 202 1.78 -20.73 17.84
N ILE A 203 2.14 -21.86 17.22
CA ILE A 203 1.57 -23.18 17.55
C ILE A 203 1.87 -23.53 19.01
N LYS A 204 3.11 -23.32 19.47
CA LYS A 204 3.49 -23.50 20.89
C LYS A 204 2.76 -22.55 21.83
N GLU A 205 2.40 -21.34 21.37
CA GLU A 205 1.56 -20.38 22.10
C GLU A 205 0.06 -20.76 22.13
N GLY A 206 -0.34 -21.84 21.47
CA GLY A 206 -1.71 -22.36 21.52
C GLY A 206 -2.69 -21.71 20.53
N ILE A 207 -2.23 -21.32 19.33
CA ILE A 207 -3.17 -20.97 18.25
C ILE A 207 -4.02 -22.18 17.87
N ASP A 208 -5.29 -21.96 17.52
CA ASP A 208 -6.20 -23.00 17.03
C ASP A 208 -6.46 -22.89 15.52
N THR A 209 -6.13 -21.74 14.92
CA THR A 209 -6.40 -21.43 13.53
C THR A 209 -5.21 -20.70 12.89
N LEU A 210 -4.80 -21.14 11.71
CA LEU A 210 -3.72 -20.55 10.92
C LEU A 210 -4.27 -20.05 9.57
N VAL A 211 -4.05 -18.78 9.26
CA VAL A 211 -4.35 -18.19 7.94
C VAL A 211 -3.03 -17.84 7.27
N VAL A 212 -2.74 -18.51 6.16
CA VAL A 212 -1.54 -18.33 5.34
C VAL A 212 -1.91 -17.62 4.05
N VAL A 213 -1.45 -16.38 3.90
CA VAL A 213 -1.76 -15.52 2.75
C VAL A 213 -0.66 -15.58 1.70
N GLY A 214 -0.97 -16.02 0.49
CA GLY A 214 -0.04 -15.97 -0.64
C GLY A 214 -0.36 -16.95 -1.75
N GLY A 215 0.35 -16.82 -2.85
CA GLY A 215 0.10 -17.60 -4.07
C GLY A 215 0.14 -19.11 -3.81
N LYS A 216 -0.82 -19.85 -4.36
CA LYS A 216 -0.88 -21.32 -4.25
C LYS A 216 0.32 -22.00 -4.90
N ASN A 217 0.98 -21.34 -5.85
CA ASN A 217 2.19 -21.82 -6.55
C ASN A 217 3.51 -21.39 -5.86
N SER A 218 3.46 -20.83 -4.65
CA SER A 218 4.66 -20.39 -3.92
C SER A 218 5.12 -21.48 -2.95
N ALA A 219 6.29 -22.09 -3.21
CA ALA A 219 6.87 -23.14 -2.35
C ALA A 219 6.99 -22.70 -0.88
N ASN A 220 7.49 -21.48 -0.63
CA ASN A 220 7.55 -20.92 0.72
C ASN A 220 6.16 -20.80 1.38
N THR A 221 5.14 -20.40 0.63
CA THR A 221 3.78 -20.20 1.18
C THR A 221 3.12 -21.55 1.46
N GLN A 222 3.20 -22.49 0.53
CA GLN A 222 2.74 -23.87 0.72
C GLN A 222 3.39 -24.50 1.95
N ARG A 223 4.69 -24.26 2.16
CA ARG A 223 5.41 -24.77 3.33
C ARG A 223 4.83 -24.27 4.65
N LEU A 224 4.51 -22.98 4.75
CA LEU A 224 3.88 -22.42 5.96
C LEU A 224 2.51 -23.05 6.22
N ALA A 225 1.72 -23.30 5.18
CA ALA A 225 0.44 -23.99 5.30
C ALA A 225 0.63 -25.45 5.73
N GLN A 226 1.66 -26.13 5.22
CA GLN A 226 1.96 -27.52 5.59
C GLN A 226 2.36 -27.65 7.06
N ILE A 227 3.13 -26.71 7.61
CA ILE A 227 3.51 -26.71 9.04
C ILE A 227 2.26 -26.68 9.93
N GLY A 228 1.27 -25.84 9.60
CA GLY A 228 0.01 -25.79 10.32
C GLY A 228 -0.78 -27.09 10.22
N LYS A 229 -0.94 -27.62 9.00
CA LYS A 229 -1.65 -28.90 8.76
C LYS A 229 -1.01 -30.08 9.49
N ASN A 230 0.32 -30.22 9.43
CA ASN A 230 1.06 -31.27 10.11
C ASN A 230 0.96 -31.19 11.63
N SER A 231 0.66 -30.00 12.17
CA SER A 231 0.49 -29.77 13.59
C SER A 231 -0.99 -29.84 14.04
N ASN A 232 -1.88 -30.40 13.20
CA ASN A 232 -3.33 -30.48 13.44
C ASN A 232 -4.01 -29.13 13.73
N ILE A 233 -3.48 -28.04 13.18
CA ILE A 233 -4.09 -26.71 13.26
C ILE A 233 -5.01 -26.48 12.07
N LYS A 234 -6.20 -25.92 12.33
CA LYS A 234 -7.15 -25.52 11.28
C LYS A 234 -6.48 -24.48 10.38
N THR A 235 -6.10 -24.88 9.16
CA THR A 235 -5.21 -24.07 8.30
C THR A 235 -5.88 -23.67 6.99
N PHE A 236 -5.95 -22.36 6.74
CA PHE A 236 -6.41 -21.75 5.50
C PHE A 236 -5.22 -21.27 4.66
N HIS A 237 -5.10 -21.74 3.42
CA HIS A 237 -4.15 -21.20 2.43
C HIS A 237 -4.94 -20.42 1.38
N ILE A 238 -4.88 -19.10 1.47
CA ILE A 238 -5.67 -18.17 0.66
C ILE A 238 -4.79 -17.23 -0.16
N GLU A 239 -5.28 -16.81 -1.31
CA GLU A 239 -4.66 -15.78 -2.15
C GLU A 239 -5.30 -14.40 -1.92
N SER A 240 -6.58 -14.34 -1.53
CA SER A 240 -7.32 -13.08 -1.28
C SER A 240 -8.29 -13.18 -0.10
N GLU A 241 -8.80 -12.02 0.36
CA GLU A 241 -9.80 -11.96 1.41
C GLU A 241 -11.18 -12.52 1.01
N GLU A 242 -11.40 -12.79 -0.28
CA GLU A 242 -12.66 -13.33 -0.80
C GLU A 242 -12.85 -14.81 -0.48
N GLU A 243 -11.74 -15.53 -0.24
CA GLU A 243 -11.73 -16.95 0.13
C GLU A 243 -12.02 -17.16 1.63
N LEU A 244 -12.33 -16.10 2.38
CA LEU A 244 -12.68 -16.16 3.80
C LEU A 244 -14.18 -15.92 4.02
N HIS A 245 -14.86 -16.92 4.57
CA HIS A 245 -16.27 -16.86 4.90
C HIS A 245 -16.48 -16.85 6.42
N ASP A 246 -17.57 -16.24 6.88
CA ASP A 246 -17.85 -16.09 8.32
C ASP A 246 -17.95 -17.47 9.01
N GLU A 247 -18.52 -18.46 8.32
CA GLU A 247 -18.71 -19.83 8.81
C GLU A 247 -17.38 -20.56 9.05
N ASP A 248 -16.35 -20.20 8.29
CA ASP A 248 -15.01 -20.79 8.40
C ASP A 248 -14.37 -20.54 9.76
N PHE A 249 -14.77 -19.48 10.46
CA PHE A 249 -14.18 -19.07 11.74
C PHE A 249 -15.07 -19.39 12.94
N LYS A 250 -16.13 -20.17 12.74
CA LYS A 250 -16.91 -20.71 13.85
C LYS A 250 -15.97 -21.54 14.76
N ASN A 251 -15.97 -21.20 16.05
CA ASN A 251 -15.12 -21.77 17.11
C ASN A 251 -13.62 -21.44 17.04
N SER A 252 -13.19 -20.50 16.19
CA SER A 252 -11.81 -20.00 16.21
C SER A 252 -11.61 -19.00 17.35
N ASN A 253 -10.79 -19.34 18.35
CA ASN A 253 -10.50 -18.48 19.49
C ASN A 253 -9.19 -17.72 19.30
N TYR A 254 -8.16 -18.35 18.72
CA TYR A 254 -6.84 -17.75 18.53
C TYR A 254 -6.29 -18.00 17.13
N VAL A 255 -6.40 -16.97 16.29
CA VAL A 255 -6.00 -16.98 14.88
C VAL A 255 -4.62 -16.34 14.70
N LEU A 256 -3.71 -17.06 14.05
CA LEU A 256 -2.48 -16.48 13.49
C LEU A 256 -2.67 -16.17 12.00
N VAL A 257 -2.31 -14.97 11.59
CA VAL A 257 -2.18 -14.57 10.18
C VAL A 257 -0.70 -14.48 9.82
N THR A 258 -0.27 -15.27 8.84
CA THR A 258 1.08 -15.22 8.25
C THR A 258 0.97 -15.06 6.74
N ALA A 259 2.08 -14.74 6.07
CA ALA A 259 2.10 -14.58 4.63
C ALA A 259 3.42 -15.02 4.00
N GLY A 260 3.30 -15.48 2.76
CA GLY A 260 4.42 -15.83 1.91
C GLY A 260 5.41 -14.69 1.69
N ALA A 261 6.67 -15.04 1.43
CA ALA A 261 7.72 -14.09 1.09
C ALA A 261 7.45 -13.27 -0.19
N SER A 262 6.51 -13.71 -1.02
CA SER A 262 6.04 -13.05 -2.25
C SER A 262 4.69 -12.35 -2.08
N THR A 263 4.13 -12.26 -0.87
CA THR A 263 2.82 -11.64 -0.65
C THR A 263 2.98 -10.16 -0.32
N PRO A 264 2.33 -9.25 -1.06
CA PRO A 264 2.39 -7.82 -0.78
C PRO A 264 1.54 -7.41 0.43
N GLY A 265 1.91 -6.27 1.03
CA GLY A 265 1.27 -5.77 2.25
C GLY A 265 -0.22 -5.44 2.13
N TRP A 266 -0.69 -4.93 0.98
CA TRP A 266 -2.11 -4.57 0.82
C TRP A 266 -3.02 -5.81 0.86
N ILE A 267 -2.57 -6.96 0.33
CA ILE A 267 -3.35 -8.21 0.40
C ILE A 267 -3.44 -8.68 1.85
N ILE A 268 -2.34 -8.61 2.61
CA ILE A 268 -2.33 -8.95 4.03
C ILE A 268 -3.27 -8.03 4.82
N ASN A 269 -3.23 -6.73 4.54
CA ASN A 269 -4.13 -5.76 5.17
C ASN A 269 -5.61 -6.04 4.86
N ASN A 270 -5.95 -6.40 3.61
CA ASN A 270 -7.32 -6.75 3.23
C ASN A 270 -7.81 -8.02 3.96
N VAL A 271 -6.95 -9.04 4.06
CA VAL A 271 -7.26 -10.26 4.82
C VAL A 271 -7.48 -9.95 6.28
N LEU A 272 -6.62 -9.13 6.90
CA LEU A 272 -6.78 -8.72 8.28
C LEU A 272 -8.10 -7.98 8.48
N GLU A 273 -8.42 -7.03 7.60
CA GLU A 273 -9.67 -6.29 7.66
C GLU A 273 -10.90 -7.22 7.59
N LYS A 274 -10.89 -8.23 6.71
CA LYS A 274 -11.95 -9.25 6.64
C LYS A 274 -12.07 -10.04 7.94
N LEU A 275 -10.94 -10.48 8.52
CA LEU A 275 -10.93 -11.25 9.76
C LEU A 275 -11.43 -10.44 10.96
N TYR A 276 -11.06 -9.17 11.07
CA TYR A 276 -11.58 -8.29 12.12
C TYR A 276 -13.08 -8.02 11.94
N ALA A 277 -13.56 -7.87 10.69
CA ALA A 277 -14.98 -7.74 10.41
C ALA A 277 -15.77 -8.99 10.85
N ILE A 278 -15.22 -10.19 10.60
CA ILE A 278 -15.79 -11.46 11.08
C ILE A 278 -15.78 -11.49 12.62
N SER A 279 -14.64 -11.17 13.26
CA SER A 279 -14.50 -11.16 14.73
C SER A 279 -15.53 -10.28 15.42
N ASN A 280 -15.63 -9.01 14.99
CA ASN A 280 -16.46 -8.01 15.65
C ASN A 280 -17.95 -8.35 15.53
N LYS A 281 -18.36 -8.97 14.42
CA LYS A 281 -19.75 -9.40 14.20
C LYS A 281 -20.20 -10.44 15.23
N HIS A 282 -19.30 -11.32 15.68
CA HIS A 282 -19.61 -12.37 16.65
C HIS A 282 -19.50 -11.90 18.11
N GLU A 283 -18.58 -11.00 18.43
CA GLU A 283 -18.32 -10.58 19.82
C GLU A 283 -19.24 -9.46 20.32
N ASN A 284 -19.54 -8.45 19.49
CA ASN A 284 -20.33 -7.30 19.93
C ASN A 284 -21.11 -6.66 18.75
N PRO A 285 -22.40 -7.03 18.56
CA PRO A 285 -23.21 -6.54 17.45
C PRO A 285 -23.39 -5.02 17.41
N LEU A 286 -23.47 -4.37 18.58
CA LEU A 286 -23.60 -2.92 18.67
C LEU A 286 -22.31 -2.23 18.20
N LEU A 287 -21.16 -2.70 18.69
CA LEU A 287 -19.85 -2.19 18.26
C LEU A 287 -19.66 -2.41 16.76
N TYR A 288 -20.04 -3.58 16.24
CA TYR A 288 -20.02 -3.87 14.80
C TYR A 288 -20.87 -2.86 14.00
N PHE A 289 -22.09 -2.56 14.45
CA PHE A 289 -22.95 -1.59 13.80
C PHE A 289 -22.34 -0.18 13.81
N ILE A 290 -21.81 0.26 14.95
CA ILE A 290 -21.13 1.56 15.08
C ILE A 290 -19.90 1.62 14.15
N MET A 291 -19.05 0.60 14.17
CA MET A 291 -17.87 0.53 13.30
C MET A 291 -18.26 0.56 11.82
N ARG A 292 -19.30 -0.17 11.43
CA ARG A 292 -19.81 -0.19 10.06
C ARG A 292 -20.37 1.17 9.64
N PHE A 293 -21.06 1.88 10.53
CA PHE A 293 -21.51 3.25 10.27
C PHE A 293 -20.32 4.20 10.02
N PHE A 294 -19.32 4.19 10.89
CA PHE A 294 -18.11 5.01 10.72
C PHE A 294 -17.34 4.64 9.46
N GLU A 295 -17.21 3.35 9.16
CA GLU A 295 -16.59 2.86 7.93
C GLU A 295 -17.29 3.42 6.69
N ILE A 296 -18.63 3.36 6.65
CA ILE A 296 -19.42 3.95 5.56
C ILE A 296 -19.17 5.46 5.48
N ALA A 297 -19.22 6.18 6.61
CA ALA A 297 -19.03 7.61 6.66
C ALA A 297 -17.63 8.04 6.14
N ILE A 298 -16.58 7.28 6.48
CA ILE A 298 -15.20 7.56 6.04
C ILE A 298 -15.02 7.19 4.57
N ARG A 299 -15.43 6.00 4.16
CA ARG A 299 -15.23 5.51 2.78
C ARG A 299 -16.02 6.35 1.76
N LEU A 300 -17.17 6.91 2.17
CA LEU A 300 -17.96 7.86 1.39
C LEU A 300 -17.54 9.33 1.58
N ASN A 301 -16.49 9.61 2.36
CA ASN A 301 -15.97 10.96 2.64
C ASN A 301 -17.01 11.92 3.27
N LEU A 302 -17.99 11.39 4.02
CA LEU A 302 -18.99 12.18 4.74
C LEU A 302 -18.36 13.00 5.87
N ILE A 303 -17.38 12.43 6.58
CA ILE A 303 -16.65 13.16 7.64
C ILE A 303 -15.87 14.33 7.04
N SER A 304 -15.24 14.12 5.88
CA SER A 304 -14.55 15.18 5.15
C SER A 304 -15.49 16.29 4.67
N SER A 305 -16.66 15.92 4.15
CA SER A 305 -17.71 16.87 3.77
C SER A 305 -18.18 17.70 4.97
N LEU A 306 -18.46 17.05 6.10
CA LEU A 306 -18.83 17.75 7.34
C LEU A 306 -17.70 18.65 7.87
N ALA A 307 -16.45 18.18 7.84
CA ALA A 307 -15.31 19.01 8.25
C ALA A 307 -15.20 20.28 7.42
N SER A 308 -15.39 20.17 6.10
CA SER A 308 -15.34 21.33 5.20
C SER A 308 -16.43 22.36 5.46
N PHE A 309 -17.62 21.92 5.91
CA PHE A 309 -18.67 22.82 6.40
C PHE A 309 -18.15 23.67 7.57
N PHE A 310 -17.60 23.01 8.60
CA PHE A 310 -17.11 23.71 9.79
C PHE A 310 -15.87 24.57 9.52
N MET A 311 -15.01 24.17 8.60
CA MET A 311 -13.88 25.00 8.14
C MET A 311 -14.37 26.31 7.52
N SER A 312 -15.33 26.21 6.60
CA SER A 312 -15.93 27.36 5.93
C SER A 312 -16.71 28.24 6.92
N LEU A 313 -17.48 27.63 7.83
CA LEU A 313 -18.21 28.35 8.89
C LEU A 313 -17.28 29.11 9.85
N LEU A 314 -16.15 28.50 10.23
CA LEU A 314 -15.17 29.15 11.08
C LEU A 314 -14.55 30.37 10.40
N ILE A 315 -14.28 30.27 9.09
CA ILE A 315 -13.80 31.40 8.29
C ILE A 315 -14.85 32.51 8.21
N GLU A 316 -16.10 32.18 7.93
CA GLU A 316 -17.18 33.17 7.91
C GLU A 316 -17.28 33.94 9.23
N LYS A 317 -17.24 33.22 10.36
CA LYS A 317 -17.32 33.83 11.69
C LYS A 317 -16.16 34.77 11.96
N ILE A 318 -14.92 34.39 11.61
CA ILE A 318 -13.75 35.27 11.78
C ILE A 318 -13.79 36.44 10.81
N ALA A 319 -14.23 36.21 9.58
CA ALA A 319 -14.37 37.26 8.57
C ALA A 319 -15.51 38.25 8.90
N GLY A 320 -16.38 37.93 9.87
CA GLY A 320 -17.47 38.81 10.30
C GLY A 320 -18.71 38.77 9.41
N ILE A 321 -18.86 37.72 8.59
CA ILE A 321 -20.01 37.54 7.71
C ILE A 321 -20.92 36.43 8.22
N TRP A 322 -22.20 36.53 7.86
CA TRP A 322 -23.20 35.49 8.11
C TRP A 322 -23.95 35.17 6.83
N SER A 323 -23.62 34.05 6.19
CA SER A 323 -24.27 33.64 4.93
C SER A 323 -25.52 32.79 5.14
N LEU A 324 -26.04 32.68 6.37
CA LEU A 324 -27.11 31.73 6.73
C LEU A 324 -26.73 30.28 6.33
N TYR A 325 -25.48 29.89 6.61
CA TYR A 325 -24.90 28.57 6.30
C TYR A 325 -24.83 28.21 4.81
N LYS A 326 -25.04 29.17 3.89
CA LYS A 326 -24.99 28.91 2.45
C LYS A 326 -23.58 28.50 1.99
N LEU A 327 -22.55 29.28 2.31
CA LEU A 327 -21.17 28.96 1.87
C LEU A 327 -20.63 27.68 2.54
N PRO A 328 -20.84 27.48 3.86
CA PRO A 328 -20.50 26.21 4.52
C PRO A 328 -21.15 24.99 3.87
N SER A 329 -22.43 25.09 3.49
CA SER A 329 -23.14 24.02 2.81
C SER A 329 -22.55 23.73 1.42
N LEU A 330 -22.22 24.78 0.66
CA LEU A 330 -21.55 24.62 -0.64
C LEU A 330 -20.18 23.97 -0.53
N SER A 331 -19.41 24.31 0.51
CA SER A 331 -18.15 23.63 0.82
C SER A 331 -18.36 22.12 1.05
N ALA A 332 -19.34 21.75 1.88
CA ALA A 332 -19.68 20.35 2.14
C ALA A 332 -20.10 19.59 0.88
N PHE A 333 -21.00 20.18 0.08
CA PHE A 333 -21.46 19.55 -1.15
C PHE A 333 -20.34 19.40 -2.17
N PHE A 334 -19.50 20.41 -2.35
CA PHE A 334 -18.35 20.32 -3.25
C PHE A 334 -17.43 19.15 -2.89
N ILE A 335 -17.07 19.00 -1.60
CA ILE A 335 -16.22 17.89 -1.15
C ILE A 335 -16.89 16.53 -1.39
N PHE A 336 -18.18 16.42 -1.07
CA PHE A 336 -18.93 15.19 -1.31
C PHE A 336 -18.98 14.82 -2.81
N ILE A 337 -19.37 15.77 -3.67
CA ILE A 337 -19.50 15.60 -5.12
C ILE A 337 -18.14 15.23 -5.72
N MET A 338 -17.08 15.98 -5.38
CA MET A 338 -15.73 15.74 -5.87
C MET A 338 -15.28 14.31 -5.57
N TYR A 339 -15.38 13.85 -4.32
CA TYR A 339 -14.97 12.48 -3.99
C TYR A 339 -15.88 11.41 -4.60
N ALA A 340 -17.20 11.60 -4.58
CA ALA A 340 -18.15 10.62 -5.13
C ALA A 340 -17.90 10.35 -6.61
N VAL A 341 -17.71 11.41 -7.41
CA VAL A 341 -17.47 11.31 -8.86
C VAL A 341 -16.08 10.75 -9.16
N ASN A 342 -15.03 11.21 -8.46
CA ASN A 342 -13.67 10.71 -8.73
C ASN A 342 -13.48 9.25 -8.29
N ASN A 343 -14.17 8.78 -7.24
CA ASN A 343 -14.18 7.36 -6.88
C ASN A 343 -14.77 6.49 -8.01
N TYR A 344 -15.74 7.01 -8.78
CA TYR A 344 -16.26 6.31 -9.97
C TYR A 344 -15.21 6.20 -11.08
N PHE A 345 -14.50 7.30 -11.39
CA PHE A 345 -13.42 7.27 -12.38
C PHE A 345 -12.22 6.38 -11.98
N LEU A 346 -12.02 6.17 -10.68
CA LEU A 346 -10.94 5.35 -10.13
C LEU A 346 -11.35 3.92 -9.78
N LYS A 347 -12.52 3.44 -10.22
CA LYS A 347 -13.08 2.13 -9.82
C LYS A 347 -12.13 0.94 -10.03
N ASP A 348 -11.39 0.92 -11.13
CA ASP A 348 -10.49 -0.20 -11.46
C ASP A 348 -9.26 -0.20 -10.56
N THR A 349 -8.72 0.98 -10.26
CA THR A 349 -7.65 1.16 -9.28
C THR A 349 -8.12 0.80 -7.87
N LEU A 350 -9.34 1.21 -7.49
CA LEU A 350 -9.94 0.90 -6.19
C LEU A 350 -10.17 -0.60 -6.00
N LYS A 351 -10.59 -1.32 -7.05
CA LYS A 351 -10.78 -2.78 -7.01
C LYS A 351 -9.53 -3.52 -6.53
N ILE A 352 -8.35 -3.00 -6.88
CA ILE A 352 -7.06 -3.60 -6.52
C ILE A 352 -6.54 -3.04 -5.19
N ALA A 353 -6.53 -1.71 -5.05
CA ALA A 353 -5.90 -1.04 -3.91
C ALA A 353 -6.71 -1.14 -2.62
N ASN A 354 -8.04 -1.11 -2.71
CA ASN A 354 -8.96 -1.13 -1.58
C ASN A 354 -10.30 -1.81 -1.96
N PRO A 355 -10.32 -3.15 -2.02
CA PRO A 355 -11.48 -3.93 -2.46
C PRO A 355 -12.74 -3.66 -1.62
N PHE A 356 -12.59 -3.37 -0.33
CA PHE A 356 -13.70 -3.00 0.55
C PHE A 356 -14.36 -1.69 0.12
N LYS A 357 -13.57 -0.67 -0.21
CA LYS A 357 -14.09 0.62 -0.70
C LYS A 357 -14.80 0.40 -2.03
N TYR A 358 -14.18 -0.38 -2.93
CA TYR A 358 -14.80 -0.74 -4.20
C TYR A 358 -16.15 -1.47 -4.01
N LYS A 359 -16.23 -2.49 -3.14
CA LYS A 359 -17.46 -3.24 -2.84
C LYS A 359 -18.55 -2.32 -2.29
N LEU A 360 -18.20 -1.39 -1.39
CA LEU A 360 -19.15 -0.41 -0.86
C LEU A 360 -19.71 0.50 -1.96
N HIS A 361 -18.84 1.06 -2.82
CA HIS A 361 -19.28 1.88 -3.95
C HIS A 361 -20.12 1.10 -4.96
N LYS A 362 -19.76 -0.16 -5.24
CA LYS A 362 -20.48 -1.04 -6.17
C LYS A 362 -21.88 -1.38 -5.64
N ASN A 363 -21.97 -1.80 -4.38
CA ASN A 363 -23.23 -2.24 -3.78
C ASN A 363 -24.20 -1.07 -3.55
N ASN A 364 -23.68 0.13 -3.28
CA ASN A 364 -24.47 1.32 -2.97
C ASN A 364 -24.51 2.32 -4.14
N HIS A 365 -24.14 1.90 -5.36
CA HIS A 365 -23.96 2.79 -6.51
C HIS A 365 -25.17 3.70 -6.77
N PHE A 366 -26.39 3.15 -6.70
CA PHE A 366 -27.61 3.92 -6.96
C PHE A 366 -27.82 5.03 -5.93
N ILE A 367 -27.59 4.74 -4.64
CA ILE A 367 -27.72 5.70 -3.55
C ILE A 367 -26.66 6.80 -3.68
N ILE A 368 -25.42 6.42 -3.98
CA ILE A 368 -24.30 7.37 -4.16
C ILE A 368 -24.57 8.27 -5.36
N LEU A 369 -25.04 7.72 -6.48
CA LEU A 369 -25.39 8.50 -7.66
C LEU A 369 -26.54 9.47 -7.38
N ALA A 370 -27.64 8.99 -6.79
CA ALA A 370 -28.81 9.81 -6.47
C ALA A 370 -28.45 10.95 -5.51
N SER A 371 -27.70 10.66 -4.45
CA SER A 371 -27.21 11.68 -3.50
C SER A 371 -26.24 12.67 -4.14
N THR A 372 -25.39 12.23 -5.08
CA THR A 372 -24.49 13.13 -5.83
C THR A 372 -25.29 14.08 -6.73
N ILE A 373 -26.29 13.57 -7.45
CA ILE A 373 -27.18 14.40 -8.28
C ILE A 373 -27.96 15.40 -7.42
N ALA A 374 -28.51 14.94 -6.29
CA ALA A 374 -29.20 15.80 -5.35
C ALA A 374 -28.27 16.89 -4.80
N ALA A 375 -27.04 16.56 -4.41
CA ALA A 375 -26.04 17.52 -3.94
C ALA A 375 -25.69 18.57 -5.00
N ILE A 376 -25.56 18.18 -6.27
CA ILE A 376 -25.34 19.10 -7.40
C ILE A 376 -26.54 20.05 -7.53
N PHE A 377 -27.77 19.52 -7.53
CA PHE A 377 -28.98 20.31 -7.67
C PHE A 377 -29.18 21.29 -6.51
N ILE A 378 -28.97 20.84 -5.27
CA ILE A 378 -29.04 21.71 -4.08
C ILE A 378 -27.94 22.78 -4.13
N SER A 379 -26.71 22.42 -4.54
CA SER A 379 -25.64 23.42 -4.73
C SER A 379 -26.03 24.49 -5.75
N PHE A 380 -26.70 24.10 -6.85
CA PHE A 380 -27.20 25.02 -7.85
C PHE A 380 -28.25 25.99 -7.27
N ILE A 381 -29.20 25.47 -6.48
CA ILE A 381 -30.20 26.30 -5.79
C ILE A 381 -29.51 27.29 -4.84
N ILE A 382 -28.60 26.81 -3.98
CA ILE A 382 -27.93 27.67 -3.00
C ILE A 382 -27.13 28.78 -3.70
N THR A 383 -26.34 28.43 -4.73
CA THR A 383 -25.55 29.43 -5.48
C THR A 383 -26.42 30.48 -6.16
N PHE A 384 -27.59 30.12 -6.69
CA PHE A 384 -28.53 31.08 -7.27
C PHE A 384 -28.99 32.14 -6.24
N THR A 385 -29.09 31.77 -4.96
CA THR A 385 -29.46 32.71 -3.88
C THR A 385 -28.34 33.61 -3.39
N ILE A 386 -27.08 33.42 -3.83
CA ILE A 386 -25.91 34.22 -3.39
C ILE A 386 -25.74 35.49 -4.24
N GLN A 387 -26.37 35.56 -5.41
CA GLN A 387 -26.41 36.75 -6.30
C GLN A 387 -25.03 37.43 -6.57
N ASN A 388 -23.95 36.66 -6.56
CA ASN A 388 -22.58 37.16 -6.76
C ASN A 388 -21.90 36.43 -7.93
N TYR A 389 -21.82 37.06 -9.10
CA TYR A 389 -21.31 36.41 -10.32
C TYR A 389 -19.87 35.90 -10.21
N VAL A 390 -18.99 36.61 -9.51
CA VAL A 390 -17.59 36.17 -9.32
C VAL A 390 -17.54 34.91 -8.48
N TYR A 391 -18.33 34.87 -7.39
CA TYR A 391 -18.45 33.68 -6.56
C TYR A 391 -18.98 32.48 -7.36
N LEU A 392 -20.08 32.67 -8.10
CA LEU A 392 -20.67 31.61 -8.92
C LEU A 392 -19.65 31.08 -9.93
N LEU A 393 -18.96 31.97 -10.65
CA LEU A 393 -17.96 31.59 -11.65
C LEU A 393 -16.85 30.73 -11.04
N VAL A 394 -16.25 31.18 -9.93
CA VAL A 394 -15.17 30.43 -9.27
C VAL A 394 -15.69 29.07 -8.76
N TYR A 395 -16.86 29.04 -8.13
CA TYR A 395 -17.45 27.80 -7.63
C TYR A 395 -17.67 26.78 -8.74
N TYR A 396 -18.30 27.17 -9.86
CA TYR A 396 -18.59 26.24 -10.95
C TYR A 396 -17.33 25.78 -11.69
N VAL A 397 -16.34 26.66 -11.91
CA VAL A 397 -15.07 26.25 -12.52
C VAL A 397 -14.37 25.21 -11.66
N ILE A 398 -14.30 25.42 -10.34
CA ILE A 398 -13.66 24.48 -9.43
C ILE A 398 -14.49 23.20 -9.24
N LEU A 399 -15.82 23.29 -9.22
CA LEU A 399 -16.71 22.12 -9.19
C LEU A 399 -16.52 21.24 -10.42
N LEU A 400 -16.56 21.82 -11.62
CA LEU A 400 -16.40 21.08 -12.87
C LEU A 400 -15.02 20.43 -12.97
N THR A 401 -13.96 21.19 -12.73
CA THR A 401 -12.59 20.66 -12.73
C THR A 401 -12.39 19.61 -11.63
N GLY A 402 -12.94 19.86 -10.44
CA GLY A 402 -12.94 18.94 -9.31
C GLY A 402 -13.69 17.64 -9.61
N MET A 403 -14.76 17.64 -10.40
CA MET A 403 -15.48 16.42 -10.76
C MET A 403 -14.68 15.54 -11.73
N ILE A 404 -13.93 16.14 -12.65
CA ILE A 404 -13.34 15.40 -13.78
C ILE A 404 -11.83 15.18 -13.66
N TYR A 405 -11.17 15.64 -12.60
CA TYR A 405 -9.70 15.57 -12.51
C TYR A 405 -9.14 14.15 -12.53
N SER A 406 -9.90 13.12 -12.14
CA SER A 406 -9.43 11.73 -12.24
C SER A 406 -9.76 11.05 -13.57
N SER A 407 -10.56 11.70 -14.44
CA SER A 407 -10.97 11.15 -15.72
C SER A 407 -9.80 10.97 -16.69
N SER A 408 -9.88 9.96 -17.56
CA SER A 408 -8.87 9.71 -18.60
C SER A 408 -8.73 10.89 -19.55
N TYR A 409 -9.84 11.53 -19.90
CA TYR A 409 -9.87 12.70 -20.77
C TYR A 409 -9.15 13.91 -20.15
N PHE A 410 -9.42 14.25 -18.88
CA PHE A 410 -8.75 15.38 -18.23
C PHE A 410 -7.24 15.12 -18.05
N LYS A 411 -6.84 13.88 -17.70
CA LYS A 411 -5.44 13.46 -17.69
C LYS A 411 -4.75 13.66 -19.05
N PHE A 412 -5.43 13.30 -20.14
CA PHE A 412 -4.93 13.53 -21.49
C PHE A 412 -4.73 15.02 -21.79
N LEU A 413 -5.71 15.88 -21.44
CA LEU A 413 -5.61 17.33 -21.65
C LEU A 413 -4.42 17.94 -20.91
N ILE A 414 -4.25 17.65 -19.62
CA ILE A 414 -3.12 18.16 -18.84
C ILE A 414 -1.79 17.67 -19.42
N ASN A 415 -1.70 16.39 -19.78
CA ASN A 415 -0.48 15.84 -20.37
C ASN A 415 -0.14 16.43 -21.73
N LYS A 416 -1.13 16.86 -22.52
CA LYS A 416 -0.92 17.43 -23.85
C LYS A 416 -0.60 18.93 -23.82
N TYR A 417 -1.31 19.70 -23.00
CA TYR A 417 -1.31 21.16 -23.10
C TYR A 417 -0.60 21.89 -21.95
N SER A 418 -0.37 21.25 -20.80
CA SER A 418 0.24 21.92 -19.65
C SER A 418 1.77 21.89 -19.66
N PRO A 419 2.47 22.87 -19.05
CA PRO A 419 3.92 22.82 -18.85
C PRO A 419 4.32 21.69 -17.88
N SER A 420 5.60 21.31 -17.89
CA SER A 420 6.15 20.18 -17.11
C SER A 420 5.85 20.28 -15.60
N LEU A 421 5.93 21.48 -15.04
CA LEU A 421 5.62 21.74 -13.63
C LEU A 421 4.16 21.41 -13.30
N ILE A 422 3.21 21.89 -14.12
CA ILE A 422 1.78 21.62 -13.93
C ILE A 422 1.48 20.14 -14.09
N LYS A 423 2.08 19.45 -15.08
CA LYS A 423 1.92 17.99 -15.23
C LYS A 423 2.36 17.25 -13.98
N THR A 424 3.50 17.63 -13.42
CA THR A 424 4.05 17.03 -12.20
C THR A 424 3.12 17.25 -11.02
N ILE A 425 2.69 18.50 -10.78
CA ILE A 425 1.77 18.87 -9.70
C ILE A 425 0.44 18.11 -9.82
N TYR A 426 -0.14 18.08 -11.02
CA TYR A 426 -1.39 17.38 -11.29
C TYR A 426 -1.28 15.87 -11.12
N SER A 427 -0.15 15.28 -11.53
CA SER A 427 0.05 13.84 -11.44
C SER A 427 0.02 13.33 -10.00
N ILE A 428 0.34 14.19 -9.02
CA ILE A 428 0.29 13.84 -7.60
C ILE A 428 -1.18 13.76 -7.18
N LYS A 429 -1.64 12.52 -6.93
CA LYS A 429 -3.03 12.15 -6.61
C LYS A 429 -3.72 13.08 -5.61
N SER A 430 -3.01 13.53 -4.58
CA SER A 430 -3.56 14.34 -3.48
C SER A 430 -3.62 15.84 -3.79
N ILE A 431 -2.84 16.36 -4.74
CA ILE A 431 -2.75 17.82 -4.97
C ILE A 431 -4.00 18.43 -5.62
N PRO A 432 -4.55 17.89 -6.73
CA PRO A 432 -5.77 18.46 -7.32
C PRO A 432 -6.92 18.55 -6.31
N ALA A 433 -7.08 17.52 -5.48
CA ALA A 433 -8.05 17.51 -4.39
C ALA A 433 -7.74 18.61 -3.36
N ASN A 434 -6.51 18.70 -2.85
CA ASN A 434 -6.10 19.74 -1.88
C ASN A 434 -6.39 21.17 -2.39
N ILE A 435 -6.11 21.45 -3.67
CA ILE A 435 -6.37 22.74 -4.29
C ILE A 435 -7.87 23.05 -4.28
N GLY A 436 -8.70 22.07 -4.68
CA GLY A 436 -10.15 22.22 -4.66
C GLY A 436 -10.68 22.51 -3.25
N TRP A 437 -10.21 21.77 -2.24
CA TRP A 437 -10.54 22.03 -0.84
C TRP A 437 -10.15 23.46 -0.45
N ILE A 438 -8.88 23.84 -0.63
CA ILE A 438 -8.37 25.15 -0.17
C ILE A 438 -9.13 26.30 -0.82
N ILE A 439 -9.40 26.23 -2.13
CA ILE A 439 -10.13 27.29 -2.84
C ILE A 439 -11.57 27.39 -2.33
N ILE A 440 -12.34 26.30 -2.36
CA ILE A 440 -13.77 26.35 -2.04
C ILE A 440 -14.05 26.53 -0.54
N THR A 441 -13.26 25.88 0.30
CA THR A 441 -13.51 25.85 1.75
C THR A 441 -12.86 27.02 2.47
N LEU A 442 -11.72 27.54 1.96
CA LEU A 442 -10.94 28.56 2.66
C LEU A 442 -10.96 29.93 1.98
N PHE A 443 -10.60 30.01 0.70
CA PHE A 443 -10.48 31.30 0.02
C PHE A 443 -11.81 31.88 -0.43
N LEU A 444 -12.72 31.03 -0.92
CA LEU A 444 -13.98 31.48 -1.51
C LEU A 444 -14.89 32.20 -0.48
N PRO A 445 -15.04 31.76 0.78
CA PRO A 445 -15.75 32.52 1.80
C PRO A 445 -15.10 33.87 2.12
N VAL A 446 -13.77 33.95 2.09
CA VAL A 446 -13.03 35.21 2.31
C VAL A 446 -13.26 36.18 1.15
N LEU A 447 -13.21 35.69 -0.10
CA LEU A 447 -13.52 36.51 -1.29
C LEU A 447 -14.94 37.06 -1.25
N TYR A 448 -15.90 36.26 -0.76
CA TYR A 448 -17.26 36.73 -0.54
C TYR A 448 -17.30 37.82 0.54
N ALA A 449 -16.56 37.66 1.65
CA ALA A 449 -16.53 38.63 2.74
C ALA A 449 -15.95 40.00 2.33
N PHE A 450 -14.94 40.02 1.45
CA PHE A 450 -14.33 41.26 0.93
C PHE A 450 -15.33 42.20 0.25
N GLN A 451 -16.50 41.72 -0.17
CA GLN A 451 -17.54 42.57 -0.77
C GLN A 451 -18.30 43.40 0.26
N PHE A 452 -18.32 42.96 1.51
CA PHE A 452 -19.12 43.56 2.57
C PHE A 452 -18.28 44.25 3.64
N ILE A 453 -17.01 43.82 3.79
CA ILE A 453 -16.15 44.23 4.90
C ILE A 453 -14.79 44.68 4.37
N ASN A 454 -14.36 45.86 4.81
CA ASN A 454 -12.98 46.32 4.65
C ASN A 454 -12.13 45.79 5.81
N PHE A 455 -11.19 44.89 5.51
CA PHE A 455 -10.29 44.33 6.52
C PHE A 455 -9.10 45.26 6.79
N ASN A 456 -8.78 45.45 8.07
CA ASN A 456 -7.50 46.05 8.46
C ASN A 456 -6.37 45.00 8.43
N GLU A 457 -5.12 45.45 8.57
CA GLU A 457 -3.95 44.57 8.50
C GLU A 457 -3.98 43.43 9.54
N ILE A 458 -4.45 43.71 10.76
CA ILE A 458 -4.55 42.72 11.83
C ILE A 458 -5.59 41.64 11.48
N HIS A 459 -6.76 42.04 10.99
CA HIS A 459 -7.81 41.11 10.55
C HIS A 459 -7.33 40.23 9.38
N ILE A 460 -6.58 40.81 8.43
CA ILE A 460 -5.97 40.04 7.35
C ILE A 460 -4.98 39.01 7.92
N GLY A 461 -4.12 39.41 8.88
CA GLY A 461 -3.19 38.51 9.56
C GLY A 461 -3.89 37.35 10.28
N ILE A 462 -5.02 37.63 10.95
CA ILE A 462 -5.86 36.61 11.61
C ILE A 462 -6.43 35.64 10.56
N ILE A 463 -7.07 36.13 9.50
CA ILE A 463 -7.65 35.30 8.45
C ILE A 463 -6.58 34.42 7.78
N LEU A 464 -5.44 35.00 7.42
CA LEU A 464 -4.33 34.26 6.82
C LEU A 464 -3.80 33.17 7.75
N SER A 465 -3.66 33.47 9.05
CA SER A 465 -3.21 32.48 10.03
C SER A 465 -4.18 31.31 10.19
N LEU A 466 -5.50 31.58 10.06
CA LEU A 466 -6.52 30.54 10.01
C LEU A 466 -6.42 29.72 8.73
N ILE A 467 -6.29 30.35 7.57
CA ILE A 467 -6.13 29.65 6.29
C ILE A 467 -4.91 28.72 6.34
N VAL A 468 -3.79 29.17 6.91
CA VAL A 468 -2.57 28.34 7.06
C VAL A 468 -2.85 27.11 7.93
N PHE A 469 -3.50 27.27 9.08
CA PHE A 469 -3.85 26.16 9.96
C PHE A 469 -4.82 25.17 9.30
N LEU A 470 -5.88 25.66 8.67
CA LEU A 470 -6.88 24.80 8.02
C LEU A 470 -6.30 24.09 6.78
N SER A 471 -5.43 24.77 6.02
CA SER A 471 -4.68 24.14 4.93
C SER A 471 -3.79 23.01 5.44
N TYR A 472 -3.15 23.18 6.60
CA TYR A 472 -2.41 22.09 7.24
C TYR A 472 -3.32 20.89 7.56
N LEU A 473 -4.52 21.10 8.12
CA LEU A 473 -5.44 19.98 8.41
C LEU A 473 -5.81 19.19 7.14
N ILE A 474 -6.07 19.88 6.04
CA ILE A 474 -6.40 19.27 4.75
C ILE A 474 -5.19 18.49 4.20
N ILE A 475 -4.03 19.13 4.13
CA ILE A 475 -2.81 18.56 3.55
C ILE A 475 -2.29 17.39 4.39
N SER A 476 -2.26 17.54 5.72
CA SER A 476 -1.77 16.50 6.65
C SER A 476 -2.64 15.24 6.58
N ARG A 477 -3.97 15.39 6.46
CA ARG A 477 -4.91 14.29 6.28
C ARG A 477 -4.62 13.50 4.99
N ASN A 478 -4.47 14.19 3.86
CA ASN A 478 -4.19 13.51 2.59
C ASN A 478 -2.78 12.90 2.55
N LEU A 479 -1.79 13.53 3.20
CA LEU A 479 -0.44 12.97 3.32
C LEU A 479 -0.39 11.72 4.22
N LEU A 480 -1.18 11.69 5.29
CA LEU A 480 -1.38 10.52 6.14
C LEU A 480 -1.98 9.34 5.36
N LEU A 481 -2.99 9.59 4.53
CA LEU A 481 -3.56 8.56 3.64
C LEU A 481 -2.55 8.08 2.59
N ASP A 482 -1.73 8.98 2.04
CA ASP A 482 -0.64 8.62 1.12
C ASP A 482 0.44 7.75 1.82
N PHE A 483 0.74 7.99 3.10
CA PHE A 483 1.59 7.10 3.89
C PHE A 483 0.95 5.74 4.12
N ILE A 484 -0.36 5.71 4.40
CA ILE A 484 -1.10 4.47 4.61
C ILE A 484 -1.09 3.59 3.35
N GLY A 485 -1.31 4.21 2.19
CA GLY A 485 -1.37 3.54 0.89
C GLY A 485 -0.03 3.29 0.20
N PHE A 486 1.09 3.75 0.77
CA PHE A 486 2.38 3.90 0.08
C PHE A 486 2.82 2.68 -0.74
N ASN A 487 2.85 1.49 -0.12
CA ASN A 487 3.32 0.28 -0.80
C ASN A 487 2.40 -0.15 -1.95
N GLY A 488 1.09 0.01 -1.78
CA GLY A 488 0.11 -0.31 -2.83
C GLY A 488 0.19 0.69 -3.97
N ASP A 489 0.20 1.99 -3.65
CA ASP A 489 0.28 3.07 -4.63
C ASP A 489 1.57 2.97 -5.47
N LEU A 490 2.71 2.62 -4.87
CA LEU A 490 3.98 2.43 -5.57
C LEU A 490 3.90 1.32 -6.63
N ILE A 491 3.34 0.17 -6.28
CA ILE A 491 3.25 -0.99 -7.18
C ILE A 491 2.19 -0.80 -8.26
N ILE A 492 1.07 -0.17 -7.92
CA ILE A 492 0.01 0.20 -8.86
C ILE A 492 0.48 1.32 -9.81
N GLY A 493 1.43 2.16 -9.39
CA GLY A 493 1.92 3.29 -10.18
C GLY A 493 1.17 4.59 -9.95
N ASN A 494 0.47 4.69 -8.83
CA ASN A 494 -0.10 5.96 -8.41
C ASN A 494 1.05 6.88 -7.98
N ILE A 495 1.01 8.11 -8.46
CA ILE A 495 1.99 9.12 -8.10
C ILE A 495 1.48 9.84 -6.85
N THR A 496 2.20 9.69 -5.74
CA THR A 496 1.93 10.38 -4.46
C THR A 496 3.16 11.16 -4.02
N LEU A 497 2.99 12.10 -3.10
CA LEU A 497 4.10 12.91 -2.60
C LEU A 497 5.23 12.03 -2.01
N PRO A 498 4.95 11.03 -1.14
CA PRO A 498 5.99 10.15 -0.61
C PRO A 498 6.72 9.30 -1.66
N ILE A 499 6.10 9.01 -2.81
CA ILE A 499 6.73 8.27 -3.90
C ILE A 499 7.73 9.15 -4.66
N ILE A 500 7.40 10.42 -4.90
CA ILE A 500 8.29 11.34 -5.61
C ILE A 500 9.47 11.76 -4.75
N VAL A 501 9.21 12.26 -3.54
CA VAL A 501 10.28 12.84 -2.69
C VAL A 501 10.94 11.80 -1.78
N GLY A 502 10.34 10.62 -1.63
CA GLY A 502 10.75 9.58 -0.68
C GLY A 502 10.12 9.78 0.70
N LEU A 503 9.91 8.67 1.41
CA LEU A 503 9.27 8.64 2.75
C LEU A 503 9.94 9.58 3.75
N SER A 504 11.27 9.61 3.81
CA SER A 504 12.01 10.45 4.77
C SER A 504 11.80 11.95 4.52
N ARG A 505 11.80 12.39 3.25
CA ARG A 505 11.56 13.80 2.92
C ARG A 505 10.10 14.18 3.11
N ALA A 506 9.16 13.29 2.74
CA ALA A 506 7.75 13.51 2.99
C ALA A 506 7.44 13.62 4.50
N LYS A 507 8.10 12.82 5.35
CA LYS A 507 8.04 12.96 6.81
C LYS A 507 8.54 14.32 7.29
N TYR A 508 9.66 14.80 6.74
CA TYR A 508 10.17 16.13 7.07
C TYR A 508 9.17 17.24 6.66
N LEU A 509 8.60 17.17 5.45
CA LEU A 509 7.56 18.10 4.99
C LEU A 509 6.32 18.10 5.88
N PHE A 510 5.93 16.95 6.41
CA PHE A 510 4.84 16.85 7.38
C PHE A 510 5.17 17.63 8.66
N TYR A 511 6.37 17.46 9.23
CA TYR A 511 6.73 18.16 10.46
C TYR A 511 6.96 19.66 10.27
N THR A 512 7.52 20.08 9.13
CA THR A 512 7.67 21.51 8.86
C THR A 512 6.31 22.19 8.70
N SER A 513 5.36 21.59 7.97
CA SER A 513 4.00 22.13 7.86
C SER A 513 3.26 22.12 9.20
N SER A 514 3.48 21.10 10.04
CA SER A 514 2.97 21.03 11.42
C SER A 514 3.50 22.16 12.30
N PHE A 515 4.79 22.52 12.17
CA PHE A 515 5.39 23.63 12.91
C PHE A 515 4.84 24.98 12.46
N VAL A 516 4.72 25.20 11.14
CA VAL A 516 4.12 26.43 10.58
C VAL A 516 2.68 26.60 11.07
N ALA A 517 1.89 25.53 11.08
CA ALA A 517 0.52 25.54 11.60
C ALA A 517 0.45 25.85 13.11
N MET A 518 1.44 25.40 13.89
CA MET A 518 1.53 25.73 15.31
C MET A 518 1.79 27.22 15.52
N VAL A 519 2.71 27.81 14.75
CA VAL A 519 3.00 29.25 14.81
C VAL A 519 1.79 30.07 14.41
N SER A 520 1.05 29.66 13.36
CA SER A 520 -0.16 30.38 12.94
C SER A 520 -1.29 30.30 13.98
N LEU A 521 -1.44 29.15 14.66
CA LEU A 521 -2.38 29.01 15.77
C LEU A 521 -2.01 29.88 16.98
N LEU A 522 -0.72 30.03 17.30
CA LEU A 522 -0.27 30.93 18.36
C LEU A 522 -0.61 32.38 18.03
N TYR A 523 -0.35 32.81 16.79
CA TYR A 523 -0.75 34.14 16.31
C TYR A 523 -2.27 34.36 16.45
N LEU A 524 -3.09 33.42 15.97
CA LEU A 524 -4.55 33.46 16.14
C LEU A 524 -4.99 33.57 17.60
N SER A 525 -4.35 32.80 18.48
CA SER A 525 -4.71 32.75 19.89
C SER A 525 -4.43 34.08 20.58
N ILE A 526 -3.30 34.72 20.26
CA ILE A 526 -2.87 35.99 20.83
C ILE A 526 -3.71 37.16 20.30
N PHE A 527 -3.92 37.23 18.99
CA PHE A 527 -4.49 38.41 18.34
C PHE A 527 -6.01 38.34 18.11
N HIS A 528 -6.65 37.18 18.29
CA HIS A 528 -8.10 37.04 18.14
C HIS A 528 -8.78 36.48 19.38
N ASN A 529 -8.48 35.24 19.78
CA ASN A 529 -9.12 34.59 20.92
C ASN A 529 -8.29 33.42 21.44
N MET A 530 -7.95 33.45 22.74
CA MET A 530 -7.13 32.41 23.39
C MET A 530 -7.71 30.99 23.27
N LYS A 531 -9.03 30.83 23.08
CA LYS A 531 -9.66 29.51 22.87
C LYS A 531 -9.13 28.78 21.62
N PHE A 532 -8.55 29.49 20.64
CA PHE A 532 -7.94 28.85 19.46
C PHE A 532 -6.74 27.95 19.80
N ILE A 533 -6.14 28.11 20.99
CA ILE A 533 -5.09 27.21 21.47
C ILE A 533 -5.57 25.75 21.58
N LEU A 534 -6.88 25.52 21.74
CA LEU A 534 -7.45 24.18 21.79
C LEU A 534 -7.19 23.40 20.49
N PHE A 535 -7.06 24.08 19.34
CA PHE A 535 -6.75 23.43 18.06
C PHE A 535 -5.37 22.78 18.01
N THR A 536 -4.46 23.11 18.94
CA THR A 536 -3.17 22.42 19.07
C THR A 536 -3.33 20.91 19.30
N ALA A 537 -4.46 20.47 19.86
CA ALA A 537 -4.81 19.05 19.98
C ALA A 537 -4.80 18.33 18.63
N ASN A 538 -5.24 18.98 17.54
CA ASN A 538 -5.24 18.39 16.20
C ASN A 538 -3.82 18.15 15.68
N ILE A 539 -2.91 19.10 15.95
CA ILE A 539 -1.51 19.01 15.55
C ILE A 539 -0.81 17.89 16.33
N ILE A 540 -1.00 17.85 17.64
CA ILE A 540 -0.43 16.83 18.52
C ILE A 540 -0.92 15.43 18.12
N PHE A 541 -2.23 15.27 17.91
CA PHE A 541 -2.82 14.01 17.47
C PHE A 541 -2.21 13.51 16.16
N ASN A 542 -2.11 14.40 15.16
CA ASN A 542 -1.49 14.10 13.87
C ASN A 542 -0.01 13.70 13.99
N HIS A 543 0.75 14.37 14.88
CA HIS A 543 2.15 14.06 15.12
C HIS A 543 2.33 12.63 15.64
N PHE A 544 1.54 12.24 16.64
CA PHE A 544 1.53 10.87 17.17
C PHE A 544 1.12 9.85 16.10
N LEU A 545 0.11 10.18 15.28
CA LEU A 545 -0.39 9.30 14.24
C LEU A 545 0.66 9.04 13.15
N VAL A 546 1.38 10.07 12.68
CA VAL A 546 2.48 9.90 11.72
C VAL A 546 3.61 9.04 12.27
N LEU A 547 4.03 9.28 13.52
CA LEU A 547 5.06 8.46 14.17
C LEU A 547 4.65 6.99 14.21
N LYS A 548 3.38 6.72 14.50
CA LYS A 548 2.84 5.36 14.55
C LYS A 548 2.78 4.72 13.16
N ILE A 549 2.23 5.41 12.15
CA ILE A 549 2.08 4.87 10.79
C ILE A 549 3.44 4.54 10.16
N ILE A 550 4.41 5.44 10.26
CA ILE A 550 5.72 5.25 9.62
C ILE A 550 6.52 4.10 10.25
N ASN A 551 6.29 3.81 11.53
CA ASN A 551 6.98 2.74 12.24
C ASN A 551 6.31 1.36 12.13
N LEU A 552 5.08 1.28 11.59
CA LEU A 552 4.37 0.02 11.44
C LEU A 552 4.79 -0.70 10.16
N LYS A 553 5.17 -1.97 10.30
CA LYS A 553 5.42 -2.85 9.14
C LYS A 553 4.12 -3.19 8.40
N TYR A 554 3.07 -3.49 9.16
CA TYR A 554 1.73 -3.83 8.69
C TYR A 554 0.70 -3.29 9.66
N PHE A 555 -0.48 -2.92 9.15
CA PHE A 555 -1.55 -2.39 9.96
C PHE A 555 -2.89 -2.50 9.25
N ILE A 556 -3.98 -2.52 10.02
CA ILE A 556 -5.34 -2.55 9.50
C ILE A 556 -5.62 -1.19 8.84
N SER A 557 -5.62 -1.11 7.51
CA SER A 557 -5.76 0.16 6.77
C SER A 557 -6.96 0.96 7.29
N LEU A 558 -8.13 0.32 7.41
CA LEU A 558 -9.34 0.96 7.93
C LEU A 558 -9.13 1.63 9.29
N LYS A 559 -8.44 0.98 10.24
CA LYS A 559 -8.18 1.56 11.57
C LYS A 559 -7.43 2.88 11.48
N TYR A 560 -6.44 2.98 10.60
CA TYR A 560 -5.60 4.17 10.47
C TYR A 560 -6.23 5.23 9.57
N GLU A 561 -7.04 4.83 8.58
CA GLU A 561 -7.95 5.73 7.87
C GLU A 561 -8.96 6.37 8.84
N MET A 562 -9.57 5.57 9.72
CA MET A 562 -10.45 6.04 10.79
C MET A 562 -9.76 7.01 11.75
N LEU A 563 -8.56 6.66 12.22
CA LEU A 563 -7.80 7.56 13.08
C LEU A 563 -7.42 8.86 12.37
N THR A 564 -7.14 8.81 11.07
CA THR A 564 -6.83 10.00 10.28
C THR A 564 -8.05 10.94 10.22
N ASP A 565 -9.23 10.42 9.90
CA ASP A 565 -10.45 11.21 9.82
C ASP A 565 -11.03 11.57 11.21
N LEU A 566 -10.68 10.84 12.27
CA LEU A 566 -11.01 11.21 13.66
C LEU A 566 -10.45 12.59 14.02
N ASN A 567 -9.33 12.99 13.41
CA ASN A 567 -8.79 14.33 13.64
C ASN A 567 -9.77 15.43 13.16
N PHE A 568 -10.50 15.19 12.07
CA PHE A 568 -11.56 16.11 11.65
C PHE A 568 -12.73 16.16 12.65
N ILE A 569 -13.03 15.05 13.33
CA ILE A 569 -14.05 15.07 14.39
C ILE A 569 -13.56 15.93 15.56
N ILE A 570 -12.28 15.79 15.97
CA ILE A 570 -11.68 16.64 17.01
C ILE A 570 -11.76 18.11 16.61
N PHE A 571 -11.41 18.45 15.36
CA PHE A 571 -11.57 19.78 14.80
C PHE A 571 -13.02 20.28 14.91
N ILE A 572 -14.00 19.50 14.47
CA ILE A 572 -15.43 19.87 14.50
C ILE A 572 -15.89 20.15 15.93
N VAL A 573 -15.54 19.28 16.89
CA VAL A 573 -15.92 19.47 18.31
C VAL A 573 -15.34 20.77 18.86
N ILE A 574 -14.07 21.06 18.58
CA ILE A 574 -13.43 22.32 19.02
C ILE A 574 -14.07 23.52 18.31
N CYS A 575 -14.37 23.42 17.01
CA CYS A 575 -15.10 24.45 16.29
C CYS A 575 -16.44 24.76 16.95
N VAL A 576 -17.22 23.75 17.30
CA VAL A 576 -18.51 23.93 17.99
C VAL A 576 -18.32 24.65 19.32
N LEU A 577 -17.32 24.31 20.12
CA LEU A 577 -17.02 24.96 21.41
C LEU A 577 -16.54 26.42 21.30
N ILE A 578 -16.03 26.82 20.14
CA ILE A 578 -15.56 28.19 19.86
C ILE A 578 -16.64 29.02 19.16
N ILE A 579 -17.46 28.36 18.32
CA ILE A 579 -18.47 29.00 17.47
C ILE A 579 -19.80 29.18 18.22
N ILE A 580 -20.23 28.18 18.99
CA ILE A 580 -21.42 28.21 19.85
C ILE A 580 -20.99 28.63 21.25
#